data_AF-G7HU00-F1
#
_entry.id   AF-G7HU00-F1
#
_cell.length_a   1.000
_cell.length_b   1.000
_cell.length_c   1.000
_cell.angle_alpha   90.00
_cell.angle_beta   90.00
_cell.angle_gamma   90.00
#
_symmetry.space_group_name_H-M   'P 1'
#
loop_
_entity.id
_entity.type
_entity.pdbx_description
1 polymer ?
#
loop_
_entity_poly.entity_id
_entity_poly.type
_entity_poly.pdbx_seq_one_letter_code
_entity_poly.pdbx_strand_id
1 'polypeptide(L)'
;MSFNFYPKVVMSEFVALSMLGASADQLKKIVEQMGTLPHIGNQRFRVVVDPTQITLAAQLVKDAQLPVMIISVAGYPTGRHHTLIKASEARLAVQSGAEEIWVSVDNTIADSNTHLSELIAISEACPDPVQLGLIAPLSDAPTHPAAHAAIQAARQAGFKRIIATQGSPALAEAASPLEFHVVDL
;
A
#
# COMPACT_ATOMS: atom_id res chain seq x y z
N MET A 1 -3.16 -1.29 -24.31
CA MET A 1 -2.99 0.12 -23.89
C MET A 1 -1.50 0.35 -23.72
N SER A 2 -0.90 1.13 -24.61
CA SER A 2 0.54 1.41 -24.58
C SER A 2 0.80 2.47 -23.51
N PHE A 3 1.46 2.11 -22.42
CA PHE A 3 1.88 3.07 -21.40
C PHE A 3 3.11 3.82 -21.92
N ASN A 4 2.88 5.05 -22.36
CA ASN A 4 3.91 5.95 -22.86
C ASN A 4 4.60 6.60 -21.66
N PHE A 5 5.64 5.97 -21.12
CA PHE A 5 6.51 6.57 -20.11
C PHE A 5 7.49 7.51 -20.80
N TYR A 6 7.20 8.82 -20.77
CA TYR A 6 8.13 9.92 -20.45
C TYR A 6 7.51 11.26 -20.89
N PRO A 7 7.35 12.19 -19.93
CA PRO A 7 8.11 13.43 -20.02
C PRO A 7 8.89 13.68 -18.72
N LYS A 8 9.91 14.54 -18.82
CA LYS A 8 10.74 15.05 -17.72
C LYS A 8 9.87 15.62 -16.58
N VAL A 9 9.51 14.77 -15.65
CA VAL A 9 9.05 15.11 -14.31
C VAL A 9 10.13 14.59 -13.39
N VAL A 10 10.51 15.35 -12.37
CA VAL A 10 11.35 14.84 -11.28
C VAL A 10 10.66 13.58 -10.76
N MET A 11 11.15 12.40 -11.17
CA MET A 11 10.53 11.12 -10.81
C MET A 11 10.53 11.05 -9.29
N SER A 12 9.36 10.89 -8.68
CA SER A 12 9.30 10.48 -7.28
C SER A 12 10.11 9.19 -7.15
N GLU A 13 11.00 9.10 -6.16
CA GLU A 13 11.74 7.86 -5.88
C GLU A 13 10.82 6.68 -5.55
N PHE A 14 9.56 6.98 -5.24
CA PHE A 14 8.50 6.03 -4.99
C PHE A 14 7.60 5.86 -6.21
N VAL A 15 7.61 4.65 -6.78
CA VAL A 15 6.67 4.20 -7.82
C VAL A 15 6.14 2.84 -7.40
N ALA A 16 4.82 2.72 -7.33
CA ALA A 16 4.11 1.48 -7.04
C ALA A 16 3.07 1.22 -8.13
N LEU A 17 3.11 0.02 -8.71
CA LEU A 17 2.16 -0.42 -9.73
C LEU A 17 1.09 -1.28 -9.05
N SER A 18 -0.17 -0.81 -9.07
CA SER A 18 -1.29 -1.63 -8.61
C SER A 18 -1.61 -2.72 -9.62
N MET A 19 -1.73 -3.94 -9.10
CA MET A 19 -2.20 -5.15 -9.76
C MET A 19 -3.40 -5.73 -9.00
N LEU A 20 -4.06 -4.92 -8.17
CA LEU A 20 -5.28 -5.32 -7.47
C LEU A 20 -6.37 -5.66 -8.48
N GLY A 21 -6.99 -6.83 -8.33
CA GLY A 21 -7.97 -7.38 -9.26
C GLY A 21 -7.40 -7.89 -10.60
N ALA A 22 -6.07 -7.80 -10.82
CA ALA A 22 -5.46 -8.36 -12.01
C ALA A 22 -5.51 -9.90 -11.98
N SER A 23 -5.45 -10.56 -13.13
CA SER A 23 -5.32 -12.02 -13.21
C SER A 23 -3.86 -12.46 -13.01
N ALA A 24 -3.67 -13.73 -12.66
CA ALA A 24 -2.35 -14.36 -12.57
C ALA A 24 -1.52 -14.21 -13.87
N ASP A 25 -2.18 -14.26 -15.04
CA ASP A 25 -1.49 -14.09 -16.32
C ASP A 25 -1.09 -12.65 -16.60
N GLN A 26 -1.87 -11.68 -16.11
CA GLN A 26 -1.48 -10.26 -16.16
C GLN A 26 -0.27 -10.00 -15.25
N LEU A 27 -0.26 -10.58 -14.04
CA LEU A 27 0.87 -10.50 -13.12
C LEU A 27 2.15 -11.06 -13.74
N LYS A 28 2.10 -12.27 -14.32
CA LYS A 28 3.25 -12.89 -15.00
C LYS A 28 3.82 -11.98 -16.10
N LYS A 29 2.95 -11.48 -16.99
CA LYS A 29 3.37 -10.59 -18.08
C LYS A 29 4.04 -9.33 -17.57
N ILE A 30 3.54 -8.74 -16.48
CA ILE A 30 4.13 -7.54 -15.88
C ILE A 30 5.49 -7.84 -15.27
N VAL A 31 5.65 -8.95 -14.54
CA VAL A 31 6.96 -9.33 -13.97
C VAL A 31 7.98 -9.62 -15.09
N GLU A 32 7.57 -10.31 -16.16
CA GLU A 32 8.40 -10.53 -17.34
C GLU A 32 8.83 -9.20 -17.98
N GLN A 33 7.89 -8.26 -18.17
CA GLN A 33 8.19 -6.93 -18.71
C GLN A 33 9.14 -6.15 -17.80
N MET A 34 8.95 -6.19 -16.48
CA MET A 34 9.85 -5.54 -15.51
C MET A 34 11.29 -6.07 -15.62
N GLY A 35 11.48 -7.36 -15.89
CA GLY A 35 12.81 -7.94 -16.09
C GLY A 35 13.50 -7.53 -17.38
N THR A 36 12.78 -6.93 -18.33
CA THR A 36 13.38 -6.37 -19.55
C THR A 36 13.81 -4.91 -19.40
N LEU A 37 13.39 -4.23 -18.31
CA LEU A 37 13.72 -2.83 -18.08
C LEU A 37 15.17 -2.70 -17.59
N PRO A 38 15.92 -1.68 -18.07
CA PRO A 38 17.27 -1.42 -17.58
C PRO A 38 17.23 -1.09 -16.08
N HIS A 39 17.91 -1.89 -15.27
CA HIS A 39 18.05 -1.63 -13.84
C HIS A 39 18.96 -0.43 -13.62
N ILE A 40 18.41 0.70 -13.16
CA ILE A 40 19.17 1.91 -12.82
C ILE A 40 19.40 1.92 -11.30
N GLY A 41 20.63 1.61 -10.87
CA GLY A 41 21.05 1.68 -9.47
C GLY A 41 20.28 0.74 -8.53
N ASN A 42 19.95 1.21 -7.32
CA ASN A 42 19.28 0.44 -6.26
C ASN A 42 17.75 0.64 -6.23
N GLN A 43 17.12 1.17 -7.29
CA GLN A 43 15.68 1.40 -7.30
C GLN A 43 14.92 0.06 -7.25
N ARG A 44 14.17 -0.16 -6.16
CA ARG A 44 13.23 -1.28 -6.07
C ARG A 44 11.89 -0.89 -6.69
N PHE A 45 11.44 -1.66 -7.66
CA PHE A 45 10.06 -1.57 -8.14
C PHE A 45 9.12 -2.02 -7.03
N ARG A 46 7.90 -1.49 -6.98
CA ARG A 46 6.87 -1.94 -6.05
C ARG A 46 5.67 -2.43 -6.84
N VAL A 47 5.16 -3.60 -6.47
CA VAL A 47 3.92 -4.15 -7.01
C VAL A 47 2.93 -4.34 -5.89
N VAL A 48 1.73 -3.80 -6.06
CA VAL A 48 0.62 -3.98 -5.09
C VAL A 48 -0.25 -5.09 -5.62
N VAL A 49 -0.39 -6.18 -4.88
CA VAL A 49 -1.12 -7.38 -5.32
C VAL A 49 -2.19 -7.77 -4.32
N ASP A 50 -3.24 -8.44 -4.80
CA ASP A 50 -4.23 -9.05 -3.94
C ASP A 50 -3.58 -10.05 -2.96
N PRO A 51 -4.10 -10.20 -1.74
CA PRO A 51 -3.57 -11.17 -0.78
C PRO A 51 -3.45 -12.60 -1.34
N THR A 52 -4.33 -12.98 -2.26
CA THR A 52 -4.35 -14.30 -2.89
C THR A 52 -3.23 -14.51 -3.93
N GLN A 53 -2.56 -13.45 -4.37
CA GLN A 53 -1.53 -13.52 -5.41
C GLN A 53 -0.11 -13.35 -4.90
N ILE A 54 0.09 -13.05 -3.61
CA ILE A 54 1.41 -12.77 -3.03
C ILE A 54 2.38 -13.93 -3.28
N THR A 55 1.97 -15.18 -3.03
CA THR A 55 2.84 -16.35 -3.23
C THR A 55 3.30 -16.48 -4.68
N LEU A 56 2.40 -16.23 -5.64
CA LEU A 56 2.74 -16.25 -7.06
C LEU A 56 3.69 -15.10 -7.41
N ALA A 57 3.40 -13.88 -6.94
CA ALA A 57 4.25 -12.71 -7.16
C ALA A 57 5.67 -12.94 -6.61
N ALA A 58 5.77 -13.43 -5.38
CA ALA A 58 7.04 -13.72 -4.70
C ALA A 58 7.86 -14.76 -5.46
N GLN A 59 7.20 -15.81 -5.96
CA GLN A 59 7.87 -16.83 -6.77
C GLN A 59 8.39 -16.25 -8.10
N LEU A 60 7.56 -15.51 -8.83
CA LEU A 60 7.94 -14.92 -10.13
C LEU A 60 9.09 -13.91 -9.99
N VAL A 61 9.01 -13.03 -8.99
CA VAL A 61 10.06 -12.03 -8.70
C VAL A 61 11.38 -12.71 -8.34
N LYS A 62 11.32 -13.76 -7.52
CA LYS A 62 12.49 -14.55 -7.12
C LYS A 62 13.12 -15.28 -8.32
N ASP A 63 12.31 -15.93 -9.15
CA ASP A 63 12.79 -16.67 -10.33
C ASP A 63 13.44 -15.73 -11.35
N ALA A 64 12.88 -14.54 -11.52
CA ALA A 64 13.42 -13.50 -12.39
C ALA A 64 14.57 -12.69 -11.75
N GLN A 65 14.91 -12.94 -10.48
CA GLN A 65 15.93 -12.23 -9.70
C GLN A 65 15.75 -10.70 -9.71
N LEU A 66 14.50 -10.24 -9.67
CA LEU A 66 14.18 -8.82 -9.77
C LEU A 66 14.18 -8.15 -8.39
N PRO A 67 14.70 -6.91 -8.28
CA PRO A 67 14.60 -6.12 -7.06
C PRO A 67 13.20 -5.51 -6.93
N VAL A 68 12.16 -6.34 -6.83
CA VAL A 68 10.76 -5.92 -6.69
C VAL A 68 10.30 -6.15 -5.25
N MET A 69 9.77 -5.11 -4.64
CA MET A 69 9.10 -5.17 -3.34
C MET A 69 7.62 -5.50 -3.54
N ILE A 70 7.15 -6.50 -2.79
CA ILE A 70 5.74 -6.92 -2.85
C ILE A 70 4.96 -6.24 -1.75
N ILE A 71 3.93 -5.52 -2.16
CA ILE A 71 2.98 -4.85 -1.29
C ILE A 71 1.65 -5.59 -1.41
N SER A 72 0.96 -5.78 -0.29
CA SER A 72 -0.44 -6.23 -0.33
C SER A 72 -1.31 -5.35 0.55
N VAL A 73 -2.60 -5.65 0.60
CA VAL A 73 -3.61 -4.81 1.25
C VAL A 73 -4.34 -5.57 2.36
N ALA A 74 -4.81 -4.83 3.37
CA ALA A 74 -5.68 -5.35 4.43
C ALA A 74 -6.87 -4.41 4.65
N GLY A 75 -8.07 -4.98 4.79
CA GLY A 75 -9.32 -4.23 4.89
C GLY A 75 -9.77 -3.53 3.61
N TYR A 76 -9.03 -3.66 2.50
CA TYR A 76 -9.29 -2.95 1.25
C TYR A 76 -10.50 -3.52 0.49
N PRO A 77 -11.28 -2.70 -0.24
CA PRO A 77 -11.15 -1.24 -0.37
C PRO A 77 -11.89 -0.45 0.72
N THR A 78 -12.81 -1.08 1.43
CA THR A 78 -13.80 -0.34 2.23
C THR A 78 -13.28 0.10 3.60
N GLY A 79 -12.33 -0.63 4.16
CA GLY A 79 -11.91 -0.48 5.55
C GLY A 79 -12.97 -0.88 6.57
N ARG A 80 -14.08 -1.51 6.18
CA ARG A 80 -15.20 -1.85 7.08
C ARG A 80 -15.16 -3.29 7.61
N HIS A 81 -14.04 -3.97 7.40
CA HIS A 81 -13.83 -5.32 7.95
C HIS A 81 -13.59 -5.22 9.46
N HIS A 82 -13.89 -6.28 10.20
CA HIS A 82 -13.58 -6.34 11.62
C HIS A 82 -12.05 -6.28 11.85
N THR A 83 -11.59 -5.59 12.90
CA THR A 83 -10.16 -5.38 13.18
C THR A 83 -9.33 -6.67 13.15
N LEU A 84 -9.80 -7.73 13.81
CA LEU A 84 -9.10 -9.03 13.81
C LEU A 84 -9.04 -9.70 12.43
N ILE A 85 -10.00 -9.43 11.54
CA ILE A 85 -9.95 -9.90 10.15
C ILE A 85 -8.82 -9.17 9.42
N LYS A 86 -8.76 -7.83 9.52
CA LYS A 86 -7.68 -7.04 8.91
C LYS A 86 -6.30 -7.45 9.43
N ALA A 87 -6.16 -7.65 10.73
CA ALA A 87 -4.91 -8.13 11.34
C ALA A 87 -4.53 -9.53 10.82
N SER A 88 -5.50 -10.41 10.65
CA SER A 88 -5.28 -11.75 10.07
C SER A 88 -4.91 -11.70 8.59
N GLU A 89 -5.55 -10.83 7.79
CA GLU A 89 -5.21 -10.55 6.40
C GLU A 89 -3.76 -10.06 6.29
N ALA A 90 -3.38 -9.08 7.11
CA ALA A 90 -2.03 -8.53 7.15
C ALA A 90 -0.99 -9.60 7.55
N ARG A 91 -1.27 -10.39 8.60
CA ARG A 91 -0.39 -11.49 9.03
C ARG A 91 -0.22 -12.55 7.95
N LEU A 92 -1.30 -12.93 7.28
CA LEU A 92 -1.25 -13.91 6.20
C LEU A 92 -0.42 -13.37 5.04
N ALA A 93 -0.65 -12.11 4.64
CA ALA A 93 0.08 -11.48 3.57
C ALA A 93 1.59 -11.42 3.83
N VAL A 94 1.99 -11.07 5.06
CA VAL A 94 3.41 -11.13 5.48
C VAL A 94 3.97 -12.54 5.37
N GLN A 95 3.25 -13.55 5.88
CA GLN A 95 3.69 -14.95 5.78
C GLN A 95 3.79 -15.45 4.34
N SER A 96 2.98 -14.90 3.44
CA SER A 96 3.00 -15.22 2.01
C SER A 96 4.12 -14.50 1.25
N GLY A 97 4.82 -13.55 1.86
CA GLY A 97 5.98 -12.87 1.29
C GLY A 97 5.80 -11.39 0.97
N ALA A 98 4.73 -10.73 1.45
CA ALA A 98 4.63 -9.28 1.36
C ALA A 98 5.65 -8.61 2.29
N GLU A 99 6.36 -7.62 1.78
CA GLU A 99 7.32 -6.79 2.54
C GLU A 99 6.66 -5.54 3.14
N GLU A 100 5.46 -5.22 2.67
CA GLU A 100 4.68 -4.08 3.12
C GLU A 100 3.18 -4.34 3.00
N ILE A 101 2.40 -3.83 3.96
CA ILE A 101 0.94 -3.91 3.97
C ILE A 101 0.32 -2.51 3.95
N TRP A 102 -0.62 -2.30 3.03
CA TRP A 102 -1.43 -1.08 2.93
C TRP A 102 -2.84 -1.31 3.46
N VAL A 103 -3.22 -0.52 4.46
CA VAL A 103 -4.41 -0.76 5.26
C VAL A 103 -5.50 0.25 4.91
N SER A 104 -6.71 -0.22 4.67
CA SER A 104 -7.91 0.63 4.62
C SER A 104 -8.61 0.67 5.98
N VAL A 105 -9.09 1.86 6.34
CA VAL A 105 -9.91 2.10 7.54
C VAL A 105 -11.29 2.63 7.15
N ASP A 106 -12.29 2.46 8.02
CA ASP A 106 -13.64 2.94 7.75
C ASP A 106 -13.65 4.48 7.75
N ASN A 107 -13.91 5.06 6.58
CA ASN A 107 -13.94 6.51 6.38
C ASN A 107 -15.10 7.22 7.10
N THR A 108 -16.04 6.48 7.66
CA THR A 108 -17.16 7.03 8.44
C THR A 108 -16.81 7.27 9.91
N ILE A 109 -15.70 6.71 10.40
CA ILE A 109 -15.28 6.81 11.79
C ILE A 109 -14.42 8.06 11.98
N ALA A 110 -14.90 9.01 12.79
CA ALA A 110 -14.16 10.23 13.13
C ALA A 110 -13.36 10.13 14.44
N ASP A 111 -13.52 9.04 15.21
CA ASP A 111 -12.79 8.83 16.45
C ASP A 111 -11.39 8.27 16.21
N SER A 112 -10.36 9.03 16.59
CA SER A 112 -8.96 8.61 16.46
C SER A 112 -8.61 7.42 17.32
N ASN A 113 -9.25 7.23 18.48
CA ASN A 113 -8.92 6.11 19.39
C ASN A 113 -9.40 4.77 18.84
N THR A 114 -10.55 4.76 18.16
CA THR A 114 -11.04 3.60 17.41
C THR A 114 -10.05 3.22 16.31
N HIS A 115 -9.61 4.19 15.49
CA HIS A 115 -8.56 3.94 14.48
C HIS A 115 -7.24 3.48 15.11
N LEU A 116 -6.81 4.10 16.21
CA LEU A 116 -5.54 3.76 16.86
C LEU A 116 -5.53 2.31 17.35
N SER A 117 -6.60 1.88 17.99
CA SER A 117 -6.73 0.50 18.50
C SER A 117 -6.70 -0.51 17.37
N GLU A 118 -7.36 -0.21 16.25
CA GLU A 118 -7.34 -1.04 15.05
C GLU A 118 -5.93 -1.11 14.43
N LEU A 119 -5.28 0.04 14.23
CA LEU A 119 -3.99 0.11 13.57
C LEU A 119 -2.86 -0.48 14.44
N ILE A 120 -2.96 -0.42 15.78
CA ILE A 120 -2.06 -1.14 16.69
C ILE A 120 -2.24 -2.66 16.53
N ALA A 121 -3.47 -3.17 16.52
CA ALA A 121 -3.70 -4.60 16.35
C ALA A 121 -3.15 -5.12 15.01
N ILE A 122 -3.23 -4.31 13.95
CA ILE A 122 -2.62 -4.64 12.65
C ILE A 122 -1.10 -4.53 12.71
N SER A 123 -0.56 -3.53 13.41
CA SER A 123 0.89 -3.40 13.58
C SER A 123 1.50 -4.57 14.33
N GLU A 124 0.87 -5.06 15.40
CA GLU A 124 1.30 -6.25 16.14
C GLU A 124 1.25 -7.54 15.29
N ALA A 125 0.37 -7.57 14.28
CA ALA A 125 0.29 -8.67 13.34
C ALA A 125 1.44 -8.67 12.31
N CYS A 126 2.12 -7.54 12.12
CA CYS A 126 3.18 -7.35 11.13
C CYS A 126 4.54 -7.13 11.82
N PRO A 127 5.32 -8.19 12.07
CA PRO A 127 6.63 -8.05 12.71
C PRO A 127 7.63 -7.30 11.81
N ASP A 128 8.62 -6.65 12.44
CA ASP A 128 9.77 -6.08 11.73
C ASP A 128 10.45 -7.14 10.84
N PRO A 129 10.92 -6.78 9.62
CA PRO A 129 11.06 -5.42 9.08
C PRO A 129 9.88 -4.96 8.19
N VAL A 130 8.69 -5.58 8.30
CA VAL A 130 7.54 -5.27 7.44
C VAL A 130 7.09 -3.82 7.63
N GLN A 131 6.85 -3.11 6.53
CA GLN A 131 6.37 -1.73 6.56
C GLN A 131 4.84 -1.66 6.50
N LEU A 132 4.28 -0.58 7.04
CA LEU A 132 2.84 -0.33 7.04
C LEU A 132 2.53 1.02 6.40
N GLY A 133 1.58 1.01 5.47
CA GLY A 133 0.99 2.19 4.84
C GLY A 133 -0.49 2.31 5.15
N LEU A 134 -0.99 3.52 5.36
CA LEU A 134 -2.43 3.79 5.48
C LEU A 134 -2.94 4.26 4.13
N ILE A 135 -3.93 3.56 3.58
CA ILE A 135 -4.66 4.06 2.41
C ILE A 135 -5.56 5.19 2.91
N ALA A 136 -5.35 6.38 2.35
CA ALA A 136 -6.05 7.60 2.74
C ALA A 136 -7.56 7.37 2.62
N PRO A 137 -8.33 7.60 3.70
CA PRO A 137 -9.78 7.49 3.63
C PRO A 137 -10.30 8.52 2.61
N LEU A 138 -10.86 8.04 1.50
CA LEU A 138 -11.50 8.92 0.53
C LEU A 138 -12.76 9.47 1.17
N SER A 139 -12.81 10.79 1.35
CA SER A 139 -14.00 11.53 1.69
C SER A 139 -14.23 12.59 0.63
N ASP A 140 -15.49 12.86 0.30
CA ASP A 140 -15.88 13.91 -0.64
C ASP A 140 -15.48 15.32 -0.16
N ALA A 141 -15.08 15.45 1.11
CA ALA A 141 -14.57 16.68 1.71
C ALA A 141 -13.11 16.51 2.19
N PRO A 142 -12.14 17.27 1.64
CA PRO A 142 -10.73 17.17 2.03
C PRO A 142 -10.45 17.48 3.52
N THR A 143 -11.39 18.16 4.19
CA THR A 143 -11.33 18.54 5.61
C THR A 143 -12.08 17.57 6.52
N HIS A 144 -12.51 16.40 6.01
CA HIS A 144 -13.32 15.48 6.79
C HIS A 144 -12.57 15.00 8.04
N PRO A 145 -13.12 15.17 9.25
CA PRO A 145 -12.45 14.82 10.51
C PRO A 145 -11.92 13.37 10.55
N ALA A 146 -12.61 12.44 9.87
CA ALA A 146 -12.19 11.03 9.80
C ALA A 146 -10.80 10.83 9.16
N ALA A 147 -10.46 11.60 8.12
CA ALA A 147 -9.16 11.45 7.46
C ALA A 147 -8.02 11.89 8.40
N HIS A 148 -8.19 13.03 9.08
CA HIS A 148 -7.22 13.50 10.08
C HIS A 148 -7.10 12.54 11.27
N ALA A 149 -8.22 12.02 11.78
CA ALA A 149 -8.23 11.05 12.86
C ALA A 149 -7.46 9.77 12.50
N ALA A 150 -7.68 9.24 11.28
CA ALA A 150 -6.97 8.07 10.78
C ALA A 150 -5.47 8.32 10.60
N ILE A 151 -5.08 9.47 10.03
CA ILE A 151 -3.65 9.82 9.85
C ILE A 151 -2.94 9.98 11.20
N GLN A 152 -3.60 10.61 12.18
CA GLN A 152 -3.06 10.74 13.53
C GLN A 152 -2.86 9.37 14.18
N ALA A 153 -3.86 8.49 14.08
CA ALA A 153 -3.78 7.12 14.58
C ALA A 153 -2.65 6.33 13.90
N ALA A 154 -2.49 6.43 12.58
CA ALA A 154 -1.43 5.76 11.83
C ALA A 154 -0.03 6.20 12.30
N ARG A 155 0.15 7.50 12.53
CA ARG A 155 1.42 8.04 13.08
C ARG A 155 1.74 7.42 14.44
N GLN A 156 0.75 7.32 15.32
CA GLN A 156 0.92 6.75 16.66
C GLN A 156 1.14 5.22 16.62
N ALA A 157 0.52 4.53 15.67
CA ALA A 157 0.67 3.09 15.45
C ALA A 157 1.94 2.70 14.68
N GLY A 158 2.83 3.65 14.37
CA GLY A 158 4.13 3.36 13.76
C GLY A 158 4.12 3.14 12.24
N PHE A 159 3.01 3.47 11.56
CA PHE A 159 2.93 3.44 10.10
C PHE A 159 3.98 4.39 9.50
N LYS A 160 4.44 4.07 8.28
CA LYS A 160 5.51 4.83 7.61
C LYS A 160 4.98 5.80 6.56
N ARG A 161 3.83 5.49 5.97
CA ARG A 161 3.32 6.26 4.83
C ARG A 161 1.81 6.32 4.74
N ILE A 162 1.36 7.34 4.02
CA ILE A 162 -0.01 7.55 3.56
C ILE A 162 -0.03 7.33 2.05
N ILE A 163 -0.97 6.50 1.60
CA ILE A 163 -1.19 6.15 0.20
C ILE A 163 -2.50 6.79 -0.25
N ALA A 164 -2.41 7.77 -1.12
CA ALA A 164 -3.55 8.48 -1.67
C ALA A 164 -3.77 8.10 -3.14
N THR A 165 -5.01 8.18 -3.61
CA THR A 165 -5.31 8.14 -5.06
C THR A 165 -5.38 9.56 -5.62
N GLN A 166 -5.36 9.69 -6.95
CA GLN A 166 -5.42 11.01 -7.59
C GLN A 166 -6.66 11.81 -7.14
N GLY A 167 -6.47 13.10 -6.85
CA GLY A 167 -7.54 13.98 -6.35
C GLY A 167 -7.52 14.26 -4.84
N SER A 168 -6.59 13.66 -4.09
CA SER A 168 -6.50 13.81 -2.62
C SER A 168 -5.29 14.62 -2.06
N PRO A 169 -4.73 15.65 -2.74
CA PRO A 169 -3.48 16.29 -2.32
C PRO A 169 -3.56 17.08 -1.00
N ALA A 170 -4.77 17.40 -0.53
CA ALA A 170 -4.98 18.19 0.70
C ALA A 170 -4.52 17.50 1.99
N LEU A 171 -4.31 16.17 1.97
CA LEU A 171 -3.88 15.40 3.14
C LEU A 171 -2.36 15.37 3.34
N ALA A 172 -1.58 15.87 2.39
CA ALA A 172 -0.11 15.81 2.44
C ALA A 172 0.46 16.55 3.67
N GLU A 173 -0.10 17.70 4.02
CA GLU A 173 0.33 18.45 5.21
C GLU A 173 -0.01 17.70 6.51
N ALA A 174 -1.22 17.14 6.58
CA ALA A 174 -1.68 16.35 7.72
C ALA A 174 -0.85 15.07 7.92
N ALA A 175 -0.35 14.48 6.84
CA ALA A 175 0.45 13.26 6.84
C ALA A 175 1.81 13.45 7.54
N SER A 176 2.41 14.64 7.50
CA SER A 176 3.74 14.89 8.06
C SER A 176 3.87 14.41 9.52
N PRO A 177 4.90 13.63 9.91
CA PRO A 177 6.11 13.31 9.15
C PRO A 177 6.04 12.00 8.34
N LEU A 178 4.87 11.38 8.18
CA LEU A 178 4.70 10.18 7.34
C LEU A 178 4.99 10.53 5.88
N GLU A 179 5.58 9.59 5.15
CA GLU A 179 5.74 9.75 3.70
C GLU A 179 4.35 9.81 3.04
N PHE A 180 4.16 10.68 2.05
CA PHE A 180 2.90 10.79 1.33
C PHE A 180 3.12 10.43 -0.14
N HIS A 181 2.41 9.41 -0.61
CA HIS A 181 2.56 8.91 -1.97
C HIS A 181 1.20 8.84 -2.67
N VAL A 182 1.16 9.30 -3.91
CA VAL A 182 -0.02 9.16 -4.77
C VAL A 182 0.18 7.94 -5.67
N VAL A 183 -0.75 6.99 -5.59
CA VAL A 183 -0.72 5.72 -6.33
C VAL A 183 -2.08 5.50 -6.98
N ASP A 184 -2.08 4.91 -8.17
CA ASP A 184 -3.30 4.45 -8.84
C ASP A 184 -3.62 3.05 -8.30
N LEU A 185 -4.63 2.94 -7.42
CA LEU A 185 -4.96 1.73 -6.66
C LEU A 185 -6.11 0.94 -7.28
#